data_AF-A0AA46UI42-F1
#
_entry.id   AF-A0AA46UI42-F1
#
_cell.length_a   1.000
_cell.length_b   1.000
_cell.length_c   1.000
_cell.angle_alpha   90.00
_cell.angle_beta   90.00
_cell.angle_gamma   90.00
#
_symmetry.space_group_name_H-M   'P 1'
#
loop_
_entity.id
_entity.type
_entity.pdbx_description
1 polymer ?
#
loop_
_entity_poly.entity_id
_entity_poly.type
_entity_poly.pdbx_seq_one_letter_code
_entity_poly.pdbx_strand_id
1 'polypeptide(L)'
;MATYIVGDIQGCFDELQQLLKRVNFSTQHDQLWLAGDLVARGPKSLETLRFVKSLGDSAKVVLGNHDLHLLAVSYGLKKRKDKDKTTPIFLAKDREELLSWLAKQPLLAEHDEFVMCHAGISPQWDLETARQCAREVERIIQGEELPWLLKNMYSNLPDLWDDSLEGLDRYRYIINAFTRMRFCFSDGRLDMDCKLPPQEVTGDQLVPWFELPHRIPLEKTVLFGHWAALQGYIDEKFIGLDTGCVWGGSLTMIRWEDKQLFTQDALD
;
A
#
# COMPACT_ATOMS: atom_id res chain seq x y z
N MET A 1 15.74 -0.26 -19.61
CA MET A 1 15.18 0.29 -18.37
C MET A 1 14.59 -0.88 -17.63
N ALA A 2 15.02 -1.16 -16.40
CA ALA A 2 14.41 -2.20 -15.59
C ALA A 2 13.41 -1.60 -14.60
N THR A 3 12.32 -2.32 -14.35
CA THR A 3 11.28 -1.90 -13.42
C THR A 3 11.28 -2.86 -12.24
N TYR A 4 11.66 -2.36 -11.07
CA TYR A 4 11.69 -3.13 -9.84
C TYR A 4 10.50 -2.75 -8.99
N ILE A 5 9.68 -3.72 -8.59
CA ILE A 5 8.53 -3.50 -7.70
C ILE A 5 8.81 -4.17 -6.35
N VAL A 6 8.59 -3.46 -5.25
CA VAL A 6 8.86 -3.91 -3.88
C VAL A 6 7.58 -3.85 -3.05
N GLY A 7 7.37 -4.86 -2.22
CA GLY A 7 6.30 -4.88 -1.23
C GLY A 7 6.52 -3.92 -0.05
N ASP A 8 5.78 -4.15 1.04
CA ASP A 8 5.79 -3.33 2.26
C ASP A 8 7.19 -3.24 2.89
N ILE A 9 7.72 -2.02 3.01
CA ILE A 9 9.04 -1.79 3.60
C ILE A 9 8.95 -1.64 5.11
N GLN A 10 7.96 -0.90 5.62
CA GLN A 10 7.72 -0.69 7.05
C GLN A 10 8.99 -0.35 7.83
N GLY A 11 9.80 0.58 7.32
CA GLY A 11 11.04 1.00 7.96
C GLY A 11 12.19 -0.02 7.98
N CYS A 12 12.10 -1.14 7.23
CA CYS A 12 13.18 -2.07 6.93
C CYS A 12 14.13 -1.50 5.86
N PHE A 13 14.75 -0.36 6.21
CA PHE A 13 15.59 0.41 5.28
C PHE A 13 16.82 -0.37 4.82
N ASP A 14 17.45 -1.12 5.73
CA ASP A 14 18.70 -1.82 5.43
C ASP A 14 18.46 -2.98 4.45
N GLU A 15 17.34 -3.68 4.61
CA GLU A 15 16.88 -4.75 3.72
C GLU A 15 16.62 -4.21 2.31
N LEU A 16 15.96 -3.05 2.22
CA LEU A 16 15.77 -2.35 0.96
C LEU A 16 17.10 -2.02 0.29
N GLN A 17 18.06 -1.47 1.04
CA GLN A 17 19.40 -1.17 0.50
C GLN A 17 20.13 -2.44 0.01
N GLN A 18 20.00 -3.57 0.72
CA GLN A 18 20.60 -4.84 0.29
C GLN A 18 19.98 -5.36 -1.01
N LEU A 19 18.65 -5.29 -1.17
CA LEU A 19 17.98 -5.65 -2.43
C LEU A 19 18.45 -4.77 -3.58
N LEU A 20 18.44 -3.45 -3.40
CA LEU A 20 18.84 -2.50 -4.44
C LEU A 20 20.30 -2.68 -4.85
N LYS A 21 21.19 -2.96 -3.88
CA LYS A 21 22.58 -3.31 -4.16
C LYS A 21 22.70 -4.61 -4.96
N ARG A 22 21.90 -5.64 -4.61
CA ARG A 22 21.93 -6.96 -5.26
C ARG A 22 21.55 -6.89 -6.74
N VAL A 23 20.59 -6.04 -7.08
CA VAL A 23 20.15 -5.83 -8.47
C VAL A 23 20.93 -4.72 -9.17
N ASN A 24 21.92 -4.12 -8.50
CA ASN A 24 22.69 -2.98 -8.99
C ASN A 24 21.78 -1.84 -9.50
N PHE A 25 20.76 -1.51 -8.72
CA PHE A 25 19.76 -0.50 -9.06
C PHE A 25 20.42 0.85 -9.39
N SER A 26 20.04 1.44 -10.51
CA SER A 26 20.52 2.75 -10.95
C SER A 26 19.37 3.71 -11.23
N THR A 27 19.33 4.85 -10.56
CA THR A 27 18.35 5.92 -10.82
C THR A 27 18.45 6.52 -12.23
N GLN A 28 19.55 6.28 -12.94
CA GLN A 28 19.71 6.76 -14.32
C GLN A 28 19.02 5.85 -15.35
N HIS A 29 18.74 4.60 -14.98
CA HIS A 29 18.34 3.56 -15.93
C HIS A 29 17.12 2.75 -15.49
N ASP A 30 16.77 2.79 -14.21
CA ASP A 30 15.77 1.91 -13.61
C ASP A 30 14.66 2.72 -12.92
N GLN A 31 13.54 2.05 -12.69
CA GLN A 31 12.39 2.57 -11.94
C GLN A 31 12.13 1.68 -10.74
N LEU A 32 11.88 2.28 -9.57
CA LEU A 32 11.52 1.60 -8.34
C LEU A 32 10.06 1.88 -8.00
N TRP A 33 9.23 0.84 -7.99
CA TRP A 33 7.82 0.88 -7.61
C TRP A 33 7.66 0.32 -6.20
N LEU A 34 6.98 1.05 -5.31
CA LEU A 34 6.84 0.71 -3.90
C LEU A 34 5.36 0.59 -3.54
N ALA A 35 4.95 -0.57 -3.04
CA ALA A 35 3.56 -0.91 -2.74
C ALA A 35 2.97 -0.18 -1.50
N GLY A 36 3.63 0.85 -0.98
CA GLY A 36 3.21 1.62 0.20
C GLY A 36 3.69 1.02 1.51
N ASP A 37 3.14 1.52 2.61
CA ASP A 37 3.57 1.23 3.97
C ASP A 37 5.10 1.36 4.09
N LEU A 38 5.61 2.53 3.69
CA LEU A 38 7.05 2.84 3.77
C LEU A 38 7.54 2.90 5.21
N VAL A 39 6.63 3.24 6.12
CA VAL A 39 6.88 3.55 7.53
C VAL A 39 6.15 2.60 8.47
N ALA A 40 6.42 2.78 9.76
CA ALA A 40 5.88 2.06 10.90
C ALA A 40 6.58 0.73 11.16
N ARG A 41 6.59 0.30 12.43
CA ARG A 41 7.08 -1.00 12.95
C ARG A 41 8.60 -1.22 12.90
N GLY A 42 9.23 -0.94 11.76
CA GLY A 42 10.67 -1.07 11.59
C GLY A 42 11.43 0.12 12.15
N PRO A 43 12.73 -0.06 12.44
CA PRO A 43 13.52 0.93 13.16
C PRO A 43 13.85 2.18 12.34
N LYS A 44 13.86 2.10 10.99
CA LYS A 44 14.46 3.11 10.10
C LYS A 44 13.43 3.75 9.15
N SER A 45 12.26 4.09 9.69
CA SER A 45 11.18 4.74 8.92
C SER A 45 11.60 6.12 8.37
N LEU A 46 12.40 6.89 9.12
CA LEU A 46 12.87 8.22 8.69
C LEU A 46 13.85 8.11 7.52
N GLU A 47 14.79 7.19 7.60
CA GLU A 47 15.77 6.88 6.55
C GLU A 47 15.07 6.39 5.29
N THR A 48 14.06 5.51 5.45
CA THR A 48 13.23 5.03 4.34
C THR A 48 12.56 6.20 3.61
N LEU A 49 11.85 7.09 4.32
CA LEU A 49 11.21 8.25 3.69
C LEU A 49 12.20 9.16 2.98
N ARG A 50 13.34 9.48 3.62
CA ARG A 50 14.36 10.35 3.02
C ARG A 50 14.95 9.74 1.75
N PHE A 51 15.26 8.45 1.80
CA PHE A 51 15.82 7.73 0.66
C PHE A 51 14.82 7.66 -0.48
N VAL A 52 13.59 7.19 -0.23
CA VAL A 52 12.59 7.06 -1.30
C VAL A 52 12.29 8.43 -1.92
N LYS A 53 12.17 9.49 -1.11
CA LYS A 53 12.01 10.85 -1.62
C LYS A 53 13.19 11.31 -2.48
N SER A 54 14.43 10.94 -2.11
CA SER A 54 15.62 11.39 -2.86
C SER A 54 15.79 10.72 -4.22
N LEU A 55 15.07 9.62 -4.48
CA LEU A 55 15.04 8.97 -5.80
C LEU A 55 14.30 9.79 -6.87
N GLY A 56 13.48 10.78 -6.48
CA GLY A 56 12.75 11.63 -7.41
C GLY A 56 11.91 10.84 -8.40
N ASP A 57 12.05 11.13 -9.69
CA ASP A 57 11.29 10.47 -10.76
C ASP A 57 11.64 8.99 -10.97
N SER A 58 12.70 8.49 -10.32
CA SER A 58 13.06 7.07 -10.32
C SER A 58 12.23 6.24 -9.34
N ALA A 59 11.39 6.87 -8.51
CA ALA A 59 10.50 6.18 -7.58
C ALA A 59 9.02 6.46 -7.89
N LYS A 60 8.21 5.39 -7.88
CA LYS A 60 6.75 5.43 -7.92
C LYS A 60 6.21 4.77 -6.67
N VAL A 61 5.40 5.49 -5.91
CA VAL A 61 4.91 5.05 -4.60
C VAL A 61 3.40 5.09 -4.62
N VAL A 62 2.75 4.12 -3.98
CA VAL A 62 1.34 4.25 -3.58
C VAL A 62 1.22 4.38 -2.07
N LEU A 63 0.21 5.10 -1.59
CA LEU A 63 -0.05 5.28 -0.18
C LEU A 63 -0.64 4.02 0.44
N GLY A 64 -0.02 3.56 1.53
CA GLY A 64 -0.56 2.50 2.38
C GLY A 64 -1.28 3.00 3.64
N ASN A 65 -1.82 2.07 4.42
CA ASN A 65 -2.56 2.43 5.62
C ASN A 65 -1.69 3.04 6.74
N HIS A 66 -0.43 2.62 6.86
CA HIS A 66 0.50 3.15 7.84
C HIS A 66 1.03 4.52 7.43
N ASP A 67 1.13 4.79 6.12
CA ASP A 67 1.46 6.10 5.58
C ASP A 67 0.35 7.12 5.90
N LEU A 68 -0.92 6.77 5.63
CA LEU A 68 -2.07 7.61 6.01
C LEU A 68 -2.19 7.78 7.54
N HIS A 69 -1.86 6.73 8.32
CA HIS A 69 -1.84 6.83 9.77
C HIS A 69 -0.76 7.80 10.26
N LEU A 70 0.44 7.80 9.66
CA LEU A 70 1.52 8.73 9.98
C LEU A 70 1.07 10.18 9.76
N LEU A 71 0.41 10.48 8.63
CA LEU A 71 -0.17 11.79 8.35
C LEU A 71 -1.21 12.18 9.41
N ALA A 72 -2.12 11.28 9.77
CA ALA A 72 -3.11 11.57 10.82
C ALA A 72 -2.45 11.91 12.18
N VAL A 73 -1.34 11.27 12.52
CA VAL A 73 -0.56 11.58 13.73
C VAL A 73 0.15 12.93 13.60
N SER A 74 0.68 13.30 12.42
CA SER A 74 1.36 14.60 12.24
C SER A 74 0.42 15.79 12.41
N TYR A 75 -0.87 15.63 12.11
CA TYR A 75 -1.91 16.63 12.36
C TYR A 75 -2.48 16.58 13.80
N GLY A 76 -1.96 15.72 14.67
CA GLY A 76 -2.44 15.56 16.05
C GLY A 76 -3.83 14.90 16.17
N LEU A 77 -4.35 14.30 15.10
CA LEU A 77 -5.68 13.70 15.04
C LEU A 77 -5.71 12.29 15.65
N LYS A 78 -4.56 11.62 15.69
CA LYS A 78 -4.36 10.32 16.35
C LYS A 78 -3.14 10.37 17.25
N LYS A 79 -3.17 9.54 18.31
CA LYS A 79 -2.02 9.35 19.19
C LYS A 79 -0.97 8.51 18.47
N ARG A 80 0.30 8.93 18.59
CA ARG A 80 1.45 8.10 18.22
C ARG A 80 1.44 6.80 19.03
N LYS A 81 1.78 5.69 18.40
CA LYS A 81 1.98 4.40 19.06
C LYS A 81 3.48 4.09 19.06
N ASP A 82 4.04 3.74 20.21
CA ASP A 82 5.49 3.51 20.31
C ASP A 82 5.96 2.34 19.44
N LYS A 83 5.11 1.32 19.27
CA LYS A 83 5.37 0.18 18.38
C LYS A 83 5.52 0.55 16.91
N ASP A 84 5.04 1.73 16.49
CA ASP A 84 5.20 2.19 15.11
C ASP A 84 6.61 2.79 14.90
N LYS A 85 7.38 3.10 15.96
CA LYS A 85 8.76 3.61 15.87
C LYS A 85 8.94 4.86 14.98
N THR A 86 7.89 5.65 14.78
CA THR A 86 7.89 6.85 13.91
C THR A 86 8.37 8.12 14.61
N THR A 87 8.73 8.06 15.90
CA THR A 87 9.25 9.21 16.66
C THR A 87 10.36 9.99 15.95
N PRO A 88 11.37 9.36 15.32
CA PRO A 88 12.43 10.08 14.63
C PRO A 88 11.90 11.02 13.54
N ILE A 89 10.82 10.64 12.83
CA ILE A 89 10.21 11.48 11.78
C ILE A 89 9.69 12.79 12.39
N PHE A 90 8.97 12.73 13.51
CA PHE A 90 8.38 13.91 14.13
C PHE A 90 9.41 14.87 14.76
N LEU A 91 10.59 14.36 15.11
CA LEU A 91 11.70 15.13 15.67
C LEU A 91 12.66 15.66 14.59
N ALA A 92 12.54 15.18 13.35
CA ALA A 92 13.41 15.56 12.26
C ALA A 92 13.18 17.02 11.83
N LYS A 93 14.26 17.71 11.44
CA LYS A 93 14.19 19.10 10.97
C LYS A 93 13.44 19.25 9.65
N ASP A 94 13.53 18.23 8.79
CA ASP A 94 12.91 18.12 7.47
C ASP A 94 11.53 17.43 7.50
N ARG A 95 10.93 17.24 8.69
CA ARG A 95 9.66 16.51 8.84
C ARG A 95 8.52 17.09 7.97
N GLU A 96 8.43 18.40 7.86
CA GLU A 96 7.35 19.06 7.10
C GLU A 96 7.49 18.78 5.61
N GLU A 97 8.72 18.80 5.11
CA GLU A 97 9.03 18.45 3.72
C GLU A 97 8.71 16.98 3.42
N LEU A 98 9.10 16.07 4.32
CA LEU A 98 8.86 14.63 4.17
C LEU A 98 7.37 14.29 4.20
N LEU A 99 6.62 14.83 5.16
CA LEU A 99 5.19 14.57 5.30
C LEU A 99 4.39 15.21 4.16
N SER A 100 4.79 16.42 3.71
CA SER A 100 4.18 17.07 2.54
C SER A 100 4.46 16.30 1.25
N TRP A 101 5.65 15.69 1.12
CA TRP A 101 5.96 14.82 -0.01
C TRP A 101 5.15 13.51 0.05
N LEU A 102 5.00 12.91 1.24
CA LEU A 102 4.23 11.69 1.41
C LEU A 102 2.75 11.91 1.05
N ALA A 103 2.14 12.99 1.51
CA ALA A 103 0.75 13.34 1.18
C ALA A 103 0.51 13.57 -0.33
N LYS A 104 1.57 13.77 -1.13
CA LYS A 104 1.48 13.92 -2.59
C LYS A 104 1.54 12.60 -3.36
N GLN A 105 1.77 11.47 -2.69
CA GLN A 105 1.79 10.18 -3.36
C GLN A 105 0.36 9.72 -3.70
N PRO A 106 0.17 9.00 -4.83
CA PRO A 106 -1.13 8.49 -5.23
C PRO A 106 -1.60 7.30 -4.38
N LEU A 107 -2.89 6.95 -4.46
CA LEU A 107 -3.44 5.67 -3.98
C LEU A 107 -3.32 4.58 -5.04
N LEU A 108 -3.33 4.97 -6.33
CA LEU A 108 -3.17 4.06 -7.46
C LEU A 108 -2.12 4.59 -8.43
N ALA A 109 -1.12 3.76 -8.74
CA ALA A 109 -0.12 4.06 -9.74
C ALA A 109 -0.26 3.09 -10.93
N GLU A 110 0.02 3.56 -12.14
CA GLU A 110 -0.28 2.81 -13.36
C GLU A 110 0.91 2.79 -14.33
N HIS A 111 1.25 1.58 -14.77
CA HIS A 111 2.16 1.27 -15.86
C HIS A 111 1.34 0.78 -17.07
N ASP A 112 1.94 0.68 -18.25
CA ASP A 112 1.22 0.21 -19.45
C ASP A 112 0.67 -1.21 -19.30
N GLU A 113 1.40 -2.07 -18.58
CA GLU A 113 1.04 -3.49 -18.40
C GLU A 113 0.43 -3.83 -17.04
N PHE A 114 0.61 -2.99 -16.02
CA PHE A 114 0.19 -3.27 -14.66
C PHE A 114 -0.32 -2.03 -13.94
N VAL A 115 -1.02 -2.25 -12.83
CA VAL A 115 -1.39 -1.23 -11.86
C VAL A 115 -0.92 -1.64 -10.49
N MET A 116 -0.58 -0.67 -9.66
CA MET A 116 -0.17 -0.89 -8.28
C MET A 116 -1.12 -0.16 -7.35
N CYS A 117 -1.58 -0.87 -6.32
CA CYS A 117 -2.35 -0.31 -5.22
C CYS A 117 -2.07 -1.11 -3.95
N HIS A 118 -2.00 -0.44 -2.80
CA HIS A 118 -1.49 -1.04 -1.56
C HIS A 118 -2.21 -2.34 -1.15
N ALA A 119 -3.55 -2.35 -1.11
CA ALA A 119 -4.35 -3.52 -0.75
C ALA A 119 -5.01 -4.23 -1.95
N GLY A 120 -4.87 -3.67 -3.16
CA GLY A 120 -5.49 -4.17 -4.39
C GLY A 120 -6.67 -3.31 -4.87
N ILE A 121 -7.54 -3.89 -5.71
CA ILE A 121 -8.71 -3.22 -6.31
C ILE A 121 -9.96 -3.99 -5.91
N SER A 122 -10.96 -3.29 -5.38
CA SER A 122 -12.22 -3.91 -4.96
C SER A 122 -12.80 -4.80 -6.07
N PRO A 123 -13.32 -5.99 -5.74
CA PRO A 123 -13.94 -6.85 -6.75
C PRO A 123 -15.19 -6.23 -7.38
N GLN A 124 -15.73 -5.16 -6.80
CA GLN A 124 -16.90 -4.43 -7.27
C GLN A 124 -16.56 -3.32 -8.28
N TRP A 125 -15.30 -3.16 -8.65
CA TRP A 125 -14.83 -2.10 -9.56
C TRP A 125 -14.19 -2.67 -10.82
N ASP A 126 -14.48 -2.04 -11.96
CA ASP A 126 -13.54 -2.09 -13.09
C ASP A 126 -12.36 -1.15 -12.85
N LEU A 127 -11.40 -1.16 -13.78
CA LEU A 127 -10.21 -0.35 -13.65
C LEU A 127 -10.49 1.16 -13.79
N GLU A 128 -11.51 1.56 -14.54
CA GLU A 128 -11.84 2.98 -14.72
C GLU A 128 -12.48 3.56 -13.45
N THR A 129 -13.41 2.83 -12.82
CA THR A 129 -13.95 3.16 -11.51
C THR A 129 -12.84 3.28 -10.48
N ALA A 130 -11.89 2.34 -10.45
CA ALA A 130 -10.74 2.41 -9.55
C ALA A 130 -9.90 3.69 -9.78
N ARG A 131 -9.59 4.06 -11.03
CA ARG A 131 -8.88 5.31 -11.34
C ARG A 131 -9.64 6.55 -10.85
N GLN A 132 -10.95 6.58 -11.07
CA GLN A 132 -11.79 7.72 -10.68
C GLN A 132 -11.84 7.86 -9.15
N CYS A 133 -12.07 6.75 -8.44
CA CYS A 133 -12.05 6.69 -6.98
C CYS A 133 -10.71 7.13 -6.39
N ALA A 134 -9.60 6.66 -6.97
CA ALA A 134 -8.25 7.05 -6.53
C ALA A 134 -8.06 8.58 -6.67
N ARG A 135 -8.31 9.12 -7.87
CA ARG A 135 -8.20 10.57 -8.14
C ARG A 135 -9.09 11.40 -7.24
N GLU A 136 -10.29 10.93 -6.93
CA GLU A 136 -11.24 11.62 -6.07
C GLU A 136 -10.67 11.83 -4.67
N VAL A 137 -10.19 10.75 -4.03
CA VAL A 137 -9.62 10.82 -2.67
C VAL A 137 -8.24 11.51 -2.69
N GLU A 138 -7.42 11.27 -3.71
CA GLU A 138 -6.11 11.92 -3.87
C GLU A 138 -6.23 13.45 -3.89
N ARG A 139 -7.22 14.02 -4.58
CA ARG A 139 -7.44 15.49 -4.58
C ARG A 139 -7.63 16.06 -3.18
N ILE A 140 -8.29 15.30 -2.30
CA ILE A 140 -8.55 15.71 -0.92
C ILE A 140 -7.27 15.55 -0.09
N ILE A 141 -6.57 14.41 -0.23
CA ILE A 141 -5.30 14.15 0.46
C ILE A 141 -4.25 15.21 0.09
N GLN A 142 -4.24 15.64 -1.17
CA GLN A 142 -3.27 16.61 -1.70
C GLN A 142 -3.72 18.07 -1.53
N GLY A 143 -4.91 18.28 -0.98
CA GLY A 143 -5.53 19.59 -0.81
C GLY A 143 -5.62 20.07 0.64
N GLU A 144 -6.31 21.19 0.83
CA GLU A 144 -6.48 21.83 2.15
C GLU A 144 -7.38 21.02 3.10
N GLU A 145 -8.22 20.14 2.55
CA GLU A 145 -9.16 19.30 3.30
C GLU A 145 -8.52 18.01 3.87
N LEU A 146 -7.22 17.77 3.64
CA LEU A 146 -6.51 16.61 4.18
C LEU A 146 -6.75 16.38 5.69
N PRO A 147 -6.66 17.39 6.60
CA PRO A 147 -6.90 17.17 8.02
C PRO A 147 -8.34 16.70 8.31
N TRP A 148 -9.31 17.18 7.54
CA TRP A 148 -10.71 16.76 7.67
C TRP A 148 -10.87 15.29 7.25
N LEU A 149 -10.28 14.89 6.12
CA LEU A 149 -10.35 13.50 5.66
C LEU A 149 -9.65 12.55 6.65
N LEU A 150 -8.42 12.88 7.08
CA LEU A 150 -7.65 12.09 8.04
C LEU A 150 -8.39 11.91 9.37
N LYS A 151 -9.15 12.92 9.82
CA LYS A 151 -9.97 12.81 11.03
C LYS A 151 -11.10 11.79 10.86
N ASN A 152 -11.69 11.73 9.67
CA ASN A 152 -12.96 11.04 9.43
C ASN A 152 -12.83 9.68 8.73
N MET A 153 -11.67 9.33 8.16
CA MET A 153 -11.45 8.06 7.43
C MET A 153 -11.51 6.79 8.30
N TYR A 154 -11.50 6.91 9.63
CA TYR A 154 -11.44 5.78 10.57
C TYR A 154 -12.81 5.13 10.80
N SER A 155 -13.37 4.51 9.76
CA SER A 155 -14.59 3.70 9.81
C SER A 155 -14.38 2.42 9.00
N ASN A 156 -15.01 1.32 9.42
CA ASN A 156 -15.08 0.10 8.63
C ASN A 156 -16.32 0.07 7.71
N LEU A 157 -17.22 1.04 7.85
CA LEU A 157 -18.43 1.19 7.03
C LEU A 157 -18.34 2.42 6.12
N PRO A 158 -19.02 2.40 4.95
CA PRO A 158 -19.73 1.24 4.38
C PRO A 158 -18.77 0.15 3.88
N ASP A 159 -19.24 -1.09 3.86
CA ASP A 159 -18.49 -2.29 3.43
C ASP A 159 -18.92 -2.80 2.05
N LEU A 160 -20.05 -2.33 1.50
CA LEU A 160 -20.51 -2.59 0.13
C LEU A 160 -20.32 -1.34 -0.76
N TRP A 161 -19.93 -1.54 -2.02
CA TRP A 161 -19.90 -0.44 -2.98
C TRP A 161 -21.31 -0.18 -3.49
N ASP A 162 -21.67 1.09 -3.58
CA ASP A 162 -22.86 1.55 -4.29
C ASP A 162 -22.46 2.82 -5.07
N ASP A 163 -22.83 2.91 -6.34
CA ASP A 163 -22.50 4.07 -7.17
C ASP A 163 -23.16 5.36 -6.65
N SER A 164 -24.22 5.24 -5.83
CA SER A 164 -24.86 6.36 -5.15
C SER A 164 -24.16 6.78 -3.85
N LEU A 165 -23.06 6.12 -3.44
CA LEU A 165 -22.27 6.59 -2.30
C LEU A 165 -21.71 7.98 -2.60
N GLU A 166 -21.90 8.89 -1.66
CA GLU A 166 -21.40 10.26 -1.73
C GLU A 166 -20.63 10.66 -0.47
N GLY A 167 -19.80 11.69 -0.59
CA GLY A 167 -19.09 12.31 0.53
C GLY A 167 -18.30 11.32 1.37
N LEU A 168 -18.46 11.41 2.69
CA LEU A 168 -17.60 10.69 3.63
C LEU A 168 -17.73 9.16 3.53
N ASP A 169 -18.93 8.64 3.27
CA ASP A 169 -19.14 7.20 3.17
C ASP A 169 -18.46 6.64 1.91
N ARG A 170 -18.55 7.39 0.80
CA ARG A 170 -17.79 7.10 -0.43
C ARG A 170 -16.28 7.09 -0.17
N TYR A 171 -15.75 8.15 0.46
CA TYR A 171 -14.31 8.24 0.74
C TYR A 171 -13.81 7.12 1.66
N ARG A 172 -14.61 6.74 2.66
CA ARG A 172 -14.28 5.65 3.58
C ARG A 172 -14.20 4.31 2.86
N TYR A 173 -15.19 3.99 2.02
CA TYR A 173 -15.13 2.78 1.21
C TYR A 173 -13.87 2.78 0.34
N ILE A 174 -13.62 3.89 -0.36
CA ILE A 174 -12.47 4.00 -1.27
C ILE A 174 -11.15 3.76 -0.53
N ILE A 175 -10.95 4.43 0.61
CA ILE A 175 -9.74 4.28 1.42
C ILE A 175 -9.61 2.86 1.96
N ASN A 176 -10.71 2.25 2.44
CA ASN A 176 -10.69 0.88 2.94
C ASN A 176 -10.32 -0.12 1.84
N ALA A 177 -10.92 0.00 0.66
CA ALA A 177 -10.62 -0.85 -0.49
C ALA A 177 -9.14 -0.75 -0.88
N PHE A 178 -8.60 0.46 -1.03
CA PHE A 178 -7.22 0.66 -1.50
C PHE A 178 -6.15 0.40 -0.46
N THR A 179 -6.44 0.58 0.83
CA THR A 179 -5.38 0.56 1.86
C THR A 179 -5.53 -0.53 2.90
N ARG A 180 -6.68 -1.20 2.97
CA ARG A 180 -6.99 -2.09 4.10
C ARG A 180 -7.63 -3.44 3.73
N MET A 181 -8.06 -3.63 2.49
CA MET A 181 -8.74 -4.83 2.00
C MET A 181 -7.88 -6.10 2.12
N ARG A 182 -8.52 -7.22 2.46
CA ARG A 182 -7.94 -8.57 2.42
C ARG A 182 -8.98 -9.56 1.89
N PHE A 183 -9.99 -9.80 2.71
CA PHE A 183 -11.09 -10.70 2.38
C PHE A 183 -12.33 -9.91 1.95
N CYS A 184 -13.22 -10.61 1.26
CA CYS A 184 -14.57 -10.19 0.97
C CYS A 184 -15.56 -11.29 1.36
N PHE A 185 -16.78 -10.87 1.68
CA PHE A 185 -17.92 -11.77 1.73
C PHE A 185 -18.33 -12.19 0.31
N SER A 186 -19.11 -13.27 0.20
CA SER A 186 -19.59 -13.78 -1.09
C SER A 186 -20.45 -12.80 -1.88
N ASP A 187 -21.07 -11.82 -1.21
CA ASP A 187 -21.84 -10.73 -1.80
C ASP A 187 -20.96 -9.53 -2.24
N GLY A 188 -19.64 -9.63 -2.08
CA GLY A 188 -18.68 -8.59 -2.45
C GLY A 188 -18.38 -7.58 -1.35
N ARG A 189 -19.04 -7.63 -0.19
CA ARG A 189 -18.72 -6.73 0.93
C ARG A 189 -17.30 -6.95 1.42
N LEU A 190 -16.63 -5.86 1.78
CA LEU A 190 -15.29 -5.89 2.34
C LEU A 190 -15.34 -6.42 3.78
N ASP A 191 -14.51 -7.41 4.09
CA ASP A 191 -14.23 -7.76 5.48
C ASP A 191 -13.04 -6.94 5.99
N MET A 192 -13.26 -6.24 7.11
CA MET A 192 -12.27 -5.32 7.70
C MET A 192 -11.65 -5.86 9.00
N ASP A 193 -12.02 -7.08 9.41
CA ASP A 193 -11.71 -7.64 10.71
C ASP A 193 -10.73 -8.82 10.64
N CYS A 194 -10.89 -9.72 9.66
CA CYS A 194 -10.04 -10.88 9.48
C CYS A 194 -8.65 -10.50 8.99
N LYS A 195 -7.63 -10.99 9.70
CA LYS A 195 -6.19 -10.76 9.41
C LYS A 195 -5.40 -12.07 9.36
N LEU A 196 -6.10 -13.20 9.35
CA LEU A 196 -5.51 -14.52 9.33
C LEU A 196 -4.97 -14.87 7.93
N PRO A 197 -4.05 -15.83 7.82
CA PRO A 197 -3.74 -16.47 6.55
C PRO A 197 -5.01 -17.12 5.95
N PRO A 198 -5.20 -17.12 4.62
CA PRO A 198 -6.35 -17.77 3.98
C PRO A 198 -6.59 -19.22 4.41
N GLN A 199 -5.52 -19.98 4.65
CA GLN A 199 -5.58 -21.39 5.04
C GLN A 199 -6.12 -21.62 6.46
N GLU A 200 -6.13 -20.60 7.30
CA GLU A 200 -6.63 -20.65 8.69
C GLU A 200 -8.05 -20.13 8.84
N VAL A 201 -8.64 -19.57 7.78
CA VAL A 201 -10.02 -19.10 7.79
C VAL A 201 -10.95 -20.32 7.78
N THR A 202 -11.80 -20.43 8.80
CA THR A 202 -12.77 -21.51 8.94
C THR A 202 -14.19 -20.98 8.74
N GLY A 203 -14.99 -21.69 7.91
CA GLY A 203 -16.37 -21.32 7.56
C GLY A 203 -16.50 -20.64 6.18
N ASP A 204 -17.68 -20.80 5.57
CA ASP A 204 -17.91 -20.53 4.13
C ASP A 204 -18.19 -19.05 3.77
N GLN A 205 -17.65 -18.08 4.51
CA GLN A 205 -18.07 -16.68 4.32
C GLN A 205 -17.02 -15.74 3.76
N LEU A 206 -15.72 -16.02 3.89
CA LEU A 206 -14.66 -15.10 3.49
C LEU A 206 -13.80 -15.67 2.37
N VAL A 207 -13.64 -14.88 1.31
CA VAL A 207 -12.84 -15.23 0.13
C VAL A 207 -11.79 -14.13 -0.06
N PRO A 208 -10.52 -14.45 -0.37
CA PRO A 208 -9.56 -13.43 -0.78
C PRO A 208 -10.14 -12.56 -1.90
N TRP A 209 -9.97 -11.24 -1.81
CA TRP A 209 -10.67 -10.30 -2.72
C TRP A 209 -10.43 -10.60 -4.22
N PHE A 210 -9.25 -11.13 -4.56
CA PHE A 210 -8.86 -11.47 -5.93
C PHE A 210 -9.42 -12.81 -6.42
N GLU A 211 -9.91 -13.66 -5.52
CA GLU A 211 -10.50 -14.98 -5.84
C GLU A 211 -12.05 -14.95 -5.85
N LEU A 212 -12.67 -13.78 -5.59
CA LEU A 212 -14.12 -13.69 -5.56
C LEU A 212 -14.72 -14.04 -6.94
N PRO A 213 -15.62 -15.05 -7.06
CA PRO A 213 -16.08 -15.56 -8.36
C PRO A 213 -16.76 -14.53 -9.26
N HIS A 214 -17.41 -13.52 -8.66
CA HIS A 214 -18.14 -12.49 -9.38
C HIS A 214 -17.38 -11.16 -9.45
N ARG A 215 -16.06 -11.16 -9.21
CA ARG A 215 -15.27 -9.93 -9.34
C ARG A 215 -15.30 -9.39 -10.76
N ILE A 216 -15.40 -8.08 -10.90
CA ILE A 216 -15.30 -7.42 -12.19
C ILE A 216 -13.88 -7.66 -12.78
N PRO A 217 -13.77 -8.14 -14.03
CA PRO A 217 -12.48 -8.37 -14.65
C PRO A 217 -11.65 -7.09 -14.78
N LEU A 218 -10.34 -7.21 -14.60
CA LEU A 218 -9.39 -6.13 -14.82
C LEU A 218 -8.53 -6.44 -16.04
N GLU A 219 -8.18 -5.40 -16.78
CA GLU A 219 -7.42 -5.49 -18.04
C GLU A 219 -5.89 -5.51 -17.83
N LYS A 220 -5.42 -5.25 -16.60
CA LYS A 220 -4.00 -5.18 -16.24
C LYS A 220 -3.70 -6.06 -15.02
N THR A 221 -2.47 -6.52 -14.90
CA THR A 221 -1.98 -7.19 -13.68
C THR A 221 -2.03 -6.19 -12.51
N VAL A 222 -2.49 -6.63 -11.34
CA VAL A 222 -2.52 -5.83 -10.12
C VAL A 222 -1.38 -6.25 -9.18
N LEU A 223 -0.53 -5.29 -8.83
CA LEU A 223 0.52 -5.44 -7.82
C LEU A 223 0.04 -4.81 -6.50
N PHE A 224 0.21 -5.54 -5.40
CA PHE A 224 -0.21 -5.10 -4.07
C PHE A 224 0.72 -5.59 -2.96
N GLY A 225 0.54 -5.03 -1.77
CA GLY A 225 1.26 -5.33 -0.53
C GLY A 225 0.27 -5.64 0.61
N HIS A 226 0.47 -5.02 1.78
CA HIS A 226 -0.42 -4.96 2.96
C HIS A 226 -0.74 -6.28 3.69
N TRP A 227 -0.89 -7.37 2.95
CA TRP A 227 -1.39 -8.63 3.45
C TRP A 227 -0.26 -9.59 3.79
N ALA A 228 0.61 -9.22 4.75
CA ALA A 228 1.72 -10.05 5.21
C ALA A 228 1.34 -11.50 5.59
N ALA A 229 0.12 -11.72 6.12
CA ALA A 229 -0.38 -13.06 6.45
C ALA A 229 -0.62 -13.96 5.22
N LEU A 230 -0.70 -13.38 4.01
CA LEU A 230 -0.73 -14.12 2.74
C LEU A 230 0.66 -14.68 2.37
N GLN A 231 1.73 -14.09 2.90
CA GLN A 231 3.13 -14.46 2.64
C GLN A 231 3.53 -14.40 1.15
N GLY A 232 3.03 -13.38 0.46
CA GLY A 232 3.20 -13.21 -0.98
C GLY A 232 2.26 -14.09 -1.80
N TYR A 233 1.97 -13.64 -3.02
CA TYR A 233 1.09 -14.34 -3.97
C TYR A 233 1.49 -13.98 -5.38
N ILE A 234 1.53 -14.95 -6.28
CA ILE A 234 1.90 -14.71 -7.67
C ILE A 234 0.99 -15.52 -8.58
N ASP A 235 0.24 -14.79 -9.40
CA ASP A 235 -0.55 -15.27 -10.51
C ASP A 235 -0.38 -14.31 -11.71
N GLU A 236 -0.91 -14.65 -12.88
CA GLU A 236 -0.89 -13.82 -14.08
C GLU A 236 -1.57 -12.45 -13.84
N LYS A 237 -2.68 -12.43 -13.09
CA LYS A 237 -3.47 -11.22 -12.85
C LYS A 237 -3.18 -10.50 -11.55
N PHE A 238 -2.68 -11.19 -10.53
CA PHE A 238 -2.52 -10.64 -9.18
C PHE A 238 -1.18 -11.03 -8.60
N ILE A 239 -0.44 -10.03 -8.11
CA ILE A 239 0.88 -10.23 -7.50
C ILE A 239 0.93 -9.48 -6.17
N GLY A 240 0.95 -10.24 -5.07
CA GLY A 240 1.14 -9.75 -3.71
C GLY A 240 2.60 -9.88 -3.30
N LEU A 241 3.25 -8.78 -2.93
CA LEU A 241 4.69 -8.75 -2.60
C LEU A 241 4.97 -8.54 -1.10
N ASP A 242 3.94 -8.37 -0.27
CA ASP A 242 4.12 -8.28 1.18
C ASP A 242 4.39 -9.67 1.78
N THR A 243 5.68 -9.94 1.98
CA THR A 243 6.21 -11.14 2.63
C THR A 243 6.63 -10.87 4.08
N GLY A 244 6.12 -9.78 4.69
CA GLY A 244 6.19 -9.55 6.13
C GLY A 244 7.59 -9.29 6.69
N CYS A 245 8.45 -8.54 5.98
CA CYS A 245 9.82 -8.25 6.39
C CYS A 245 9.93 -7.81 7.86
N VAL A 246 9.13 -6.83 8.27
CA VAL A 246 9.19 -6.29 9.65
C VAL A 246 8.73 -7.27 10.73
N TRP A 247 8.09 -8.37 10.33
CA TRP A 247 7.64 -9.45 11.21
C TRP A 247 8.62 -10.62 11.26
N GLY A 248 9.84 -10.44 10.74
CA GLY A 248 10.87 -11.48 10.66
C GLY A 248 10.74 -12.36 9.41
N GLY A 249 9.89 -11.98 8.46
CA GLY A 249 9.85 -12.59 7.13
C GLY A 249 10.96 -12.04 6.23
N SER A 250 10.61 -11.75 4.97
CA SER A 250 11.56 -11.19 4.00
C SER A 250 10.97 -9.93 3.35
N LEU A 251 11.83 -9.06 2.83
CA LEU A 251 11.44 -8.04 1.85
C LEU A 251 11.56 -8.65 0.46
N THR A 252 10.49 -8.53 -0.35
CA THR A 252 10.42 -9.12 -1.69
C THR A 252 10.37 -8.04 -2.76
N MET A 253 11.17 -8.25 -3.81
CA MET A 253 11.25 -7.44 -5.01
C MET A 253 11.04 -8.32 -6.24
N ILE A 254 10.31 -7.82 -7.24
CA ILE A 254 10.20 -8.43 -8.56
C ILE A 254 10.77 -7.48 -9.61
N ARG A 255 11.59 -7.99 -10.53
CA ARG A 255 11.90 -7.28 -11.78
C ARG A 255 10.82 -7.60 -12.79
N TRP A 256 10.14 -6.57 -13.29
CA TRP A 256 8.92 -6.73 -14.06
C TRP A 256 9.14 -7.44 -15.39
N GLU A 257 10.22 -7.12 -16.10
CA GLU A 257 10.44 -7.52 -17.49
C GLU A 257 10.61 -9.04 -17.66
N ASP A 258 11.21 -9.71 -16.67
CA ASP A 258 11.44 -11.16 -16.67
C ASP A 258 10.78 -11.89 -15.49
N LYS A 259 10.00 -11.16 -14.69
CA LYS A 259 9.34 -11.65 -13.46
C LYS A 259 10.32 -12.28 -12.46
N GLN A 260 11.60 -11.95 -12.52
CA GLN A 260 12.58 -12.49 -11.59
C GLN A 260 12.33 -11.94 -10.18
N LEU A 261 12.23 -12.84 -9.20
CA LEU A 261 12.10 -12.48 -7.79
C LEU A 261 13.46 -12.37 -7.10
N PHE A 262 13.56 -11.40 -6.21
CA PHE A 262 14.66 -11.17 -5.32
C PHE A 262 14.12 -10.99 -3.91
N THR A 263 14.72 -11.70 -2.95
CA THR A 263 14.35 -11.60 -1.55
C THR A 263 15.54 -11.22 -0.69
N GLN A 264 15.25 -10.52 0.39
CA GLN A 264 16.17 -10.21 1.47
C GLN A 264 15.48 -10.53 2.78
N ASP A 265 16.03 -11.48 3.53
CA ASP A 265 15.50 -11.83 4.84
C ASP A 265 15.69 -10.64 5.80
N ALA A 266 14.75 -10.51 6.74
CA ALA A 266 14.80 -9.51 7.79
C ALA A 266 16.13 -9.59 8.55
N LEU A 267 16.73 -8.44 8.83
CA LEU A 267 17.94 -8.37 9.63
C LEU A 267 17.57 -8.32 11.11
N ASP A 268 18.41 -8.96 11.93
CA ASP A 268 18.27 -9.00 13.40
C ASP A 268 18.36 -7.61 14.07
#